data_AF-A0A8D6T2N8-F1
#
_entry.id   AF-A0A8D6T2N8-F1
#
_cell.length_a   1.000
_cell.length_b   1.000
_cell.length_c   1.000
_cell.angle_alpha   90.00
_cell.angle_beta   90.00
_cell.angle_gamma   90.00
#
_symmetry.space_group_name_H-M   'P 1'
#
loop_
_entity.id
_entity.type
_entity.pdbx_description
1 polymer ?
#
loop_
_entity_poly.entity_id
_entity_poly.type
_entity_poly.pdbx_seq_one_letter_code
_entity_poly.pdbx_strand_id
1 'polypeptide(L)'
;MRVVEPHHDRTPHWHTMLFCKRWQRKEITEIMRRYALKEDGDERGAARNRFQAKQLNKGGAAGYIAIYIAKNIDGYPLDGELDNDTGKPLKDTAAAVTAWVSTWRIPQFKPIGLPTMGACRELSKLPRGVSLLASLMSVSKLRALLLMAVISTCISMHKVAQMSRETGRRSG
;
A
#
# COMPACT_ATOMS: atom_id res chain seq x y z
N MET A 1 -4.58 -3.05 -4.84
CA MET A 1 -4.16 -1.65 -4.64
C MET A 1 -3.39 -1.57 -3.34
N ARG A 2 -2.27 -0.84 -3.33
CA ARG A 2 -1.52 -0.49 -2.11
C ARG A 2 -1.55 1.02 -1.93
N VAL A 3 -1.86 1.45 -0.72
CA VAL A 3 -1.73 2.84 -0.22
C VAL A 3 -0.68 2.84 0.88
N VAL A 4 0.14 3.90 0.94
CA VAL A 4 1.15 4.08 1.98
C VAL A 4 0.99 5.46 2.62
N GLU A 5 1.08 5.50 3.94
CA GLU A 5 1.12 6.71 4.76
C GLU A 5 2.24 6.57 5.81
N PRO A 6 2.81 7.66 6.34
CA PRO A 6 3.74 7.57 7.47
C PRO A 6 2.99 7.23 8.77
N HIS A 7 3.56 6.35 9.58
CA HIS A 7 3.26 6.24 11.01
C HIS A 7 3.77 7.49 11.75
N HIS A 8 3.36 7.64 13.01
CA HIS A 8 3.83 8.72 13.89
C HIS A 8 5.37 8.75 14.04
N ASP A 9 6.01 7.59 13.99
CA ASP A 9 7.46 7.43 14.03
C ASP A 9 8.13 7.60 12.64
N ARG A 10 7.36 8.02 11.63
CA ARG A 10 7.74 8.23 10.22
C ARG A 10 8.08 6.96 9.46
N THR A 11 7.91 5.78 10.07
CA THR A 11 8.00 4.50 9.37
C THR A 11 6.78 4.32 8.46
N PRO A 12 6.87 3.51 7.39
CA PRO A 12 5.79 3.45 6.42
C PRO A 12 4.66 2.49 6.87
N HIS A 13 3.43 2.98 6.92
CA HIS A 13 2.19 2.23 7.22
C HIS A 13 1.44 1.86 5.93
N TRP A 14 1.11 0.57 5.75
CA TRP A 14 0.72 0.02 4.44
C TRP A 14 -0.70 -0.53 4.45
N HIS A 15 -1.58 0.06 3.64
CA HIS A 15 -2.93 -0.44 3.41
C HIS A 15 -3.00 -1.16 2.07
N THR A 16 -3.27 -2.46 2.08
CA THR A 16 -3.31 -3.27 0.85
C THR A 16 -4.66 -3.95 0.66
N MET A 17 -5.27 -3.71 -0.50
CA MET A 17 -6.47 -4.42 -0.97
C MET A 17 -6.08 -5.40 -2.09
N LEU A 18 -6.35 -6.69 -1.88
CA LEU A 18 -6.07 -7.77 -2.83
C LEU A 18 -7.35 -8.55 -3.17
N PHE A 19 -7.56 -8.81 -4.46
CA PHE A 19 -8.53 -9.78 -4.94
C PHE A 19 -7.82 -11.10 -5.22
N CYS A 20 -8.33 -12.19 -4.66
CA CYS A 20 -7.78 -13.53 -4.87
C CYS A 20 -8.90 -14.57 -4.85
N LYS A 21 -8.62 -15.76 -5.39
CA LYS A 21 -9.56 -16.88 -5.29
C LYS A 21 -9.63 -17.36 -3.83
N ARG A 22 -10.79 -17.85 -3.38
CA ARG A 22 -11.03 -18.22 -1.97
C ARG A 22 -9.97 -19.15 -1.39
N TRP A 23 -9.50 -20.12 -2.17
CA TRP A 23 -8.48 -21.08 -1.74
C TRP A 23 -7.07 -20.51 -1.62
N GLN A 24 -6.74 -19.44 -2.34
CA GLN A 24 -5.42 -18.79 -2.28
C GLN A 24 -5.27 -17.88 -1.06
N ARG A 25 -6.37 -17.54 -0.40
CA ARG A 25 -6.39 -16.58 0.71
C ARG A 25 -5.41 -16.94 1.82
N LYS A 26 -5.45 -18.20 2.29
CA LYS A 26 -4.60 -18.65 3.40
C LYS A 26 -3.11 -18.51 3.06
N GLU A 27 -2.73 -18.98 1.87
CA GLU A 27 -1.37 -18.89 1.33
C GLU A 27 -0.89 -17.44 1.25
N ILE A 28 -1.72 -16.55 0.69
CA ILE A 28 -1.40 -15.12 0.56
C ILE A 28 -1.24 -14.47 1.94
N THR A 29 -2.17 -14.71 2.86
CA THR A 29 -2.11 -14.15 4.23
C THR A 29 -0.88 -14.63 4.97
N GLU A 30 -0.48 -15.88 4.82
CA GLU A 30 0.72 -16.43 5.46
C GLU A 30 2.00 -15.81 4.91
N ILE A 31 2.11 -15.69 3.58
CA ILE A 31 3.24 -15.03 2.92
C ILE A 31 3.36 -13.58 3.39
N MET A 32 2.25 -12.83 3.36
CA MET A 32 2.23 -11.43 3.79
C MET A 32 2.63 -11.28 5.27
N ARG A 33 2.10 -12.14 6.15
CA ARG A 33 2.45 -12.15 7.58
C ARG A 33 3.94 -12.45 7.77
N ARG A 34 4.48 -13.45 7.07
CA ARG A 34 5.89 -13.83 7.15
C ARG A 34 6.80 -12.66 6.83
N TYR A 35 6.49 -11.89 5.78
CA TYR A 35 7.27 -10.72 5.44
C TYR A 35 7.06 -9.54 6.39
N ALA A 36 5.83 -9.33 6.87
CA ALA A 36 5.55 -8.27 7.84
C ALA A 36 6.25 -8.48 9.20
N LEU A 37 6.50 -9.74 9.58
CA LEU A 37 7.24 -10.12 10.79
C LEU A 37 8.72 -10.40 10.52
N LYS A 38 9.19 -10.31 9.27
CA LYS A 38 10.58 -10.63 8.93
C LYS A 38 11.57 -9.71 9.63
N GLU A 39 11.19 -8.45 9.80
CA GLU A 39 11.96 -7.45 10.50
C GLU A 39 11.36 -7.25 11.88
N ASP A 40 12.21 -7.26 12.91
CA ASP A 40 11.86 -7.02 14.32
C ASP A 40 10.68 -7.88 14.84
N GLY A 41 10.43 -9.07 14.26
CA GLY A 41 9.24 -9.88 14.54
C GLY A 41 9.11 -10.37 15.98
N ASP A 42 10.20 -10.29 16.74
CA ASP A 42 10.29 -10.67 18.15
C ASP A 42 9.98 -9.50 19.11
N GLU A 43 9.72 -8.29 18.61
CA GLU A 43 9.35 -7.17 19.46
C GLU A 43 8.03 -7.42 20.19
N ARG A 44 7.86 -6.78 21.35
CA ARG A 44 6.67 -6.97 22.18
C ARG A 44 5.40 -6.57 21.43
N GLY A 45 4.60 -7.57 21.06
CA GLY A 45 3.32 -7.36 20.37
C GLY A 45 3.38 -7.41 18.84
N ALA A 46 4.54 -7.68 18.24
CA ALA A 46 4.71 -7.70 16.78
C ALA A 46 3.67 -8.59 16.08
N ALA A 47 3.46 -9.80 16.60
CA ALA A 47 2.52 -10.78 16.04
C ALA A 47 1.08 -10.28 15.91
N ARG A 48 0.67 -9.31 16.75
CA ARG A 48 -0.67 -8.70 16.71
C ARG A 48 -0.70 -7.40 15.90
N ASN A 49 0.35 -6.58 16.00
CA ASN A 49 0.31 -5.20 15.53
C ASN A 49 0.94 -5.00 14.14
N ARG A 50 1.88 -5.85 13.73
CA ARG A 50 2.58 -5.70 12.43
C ARG A 50 1.78 -6.13 11.22
N PHE A 51 0.78 -6.99 11.42
CA PHE A 51 -0.01 -7.51 10.31
C PHE A 51 -1.43 -7.88 10.71
N GLN A 52 -2.39 -7.23 10.07
CA GLN A 52 -3.79 -7.56 10.15
C GLN A 52 -4.35 -7.82 8.76
N ALA A 53 -5.03 -8.96 8.59
CA ALA A 53 -5.77 -9.29 7.38
C ALA A 53 -7.25 -9.43 7.72
N LYS A 54 -8.10 -8.65 7.04
CA LYS A 54 -9.56 -8.74 7.15
C LYS A 54 -10.15 -9.20 5.82
N GLN A 55 -11.08 -10.15 5.87
CA GLN A 55 -11.88 -10.50 4.71
C GLN A 55 -12.96 -9.42 4.52
N LEU A 56 -13.02 -8.83 3.33
CA LEU A 56 -14.08 -7.90 2.95
C LEU A 56 -15.05 -8.63 2.01
N ASN A 57 -16.35 -8.53 2.29
CA ASN A 57 -17.41 -9.06 1.44
C ASN A 57 -17.69 -8.10 0.26
N LYS A 58 -18.55 -8.50 -0.68
CA LYS A 58 -18.88 -7.71 -1.89
C LYS A 58 -19.25 -6.26 -1.52
N GLY A 59 -18.68 -5.29 -2.24
CA GLY A 59 -18.92 -3.85 -2.05
C GLY A 59 -18.00 -3.17 -1.01
N GLY A 60 -17.60 -3.87 0.05
CA GLY A 60 -16.84 -3.26 1.15
C GLY A 60 -15.38 -2.94 0.81
N ALA A 61 -14.76 -3.69 -0.10
CA ALA A 61 -13.33 -3.54 -0.41
C ALA A 61 -12.99 -2.21 -1.11
N ALA A 62 -13.79 -1.84 -2.11
CA ALA A 62 -13.60 -0.59 -2.84
C ALA A 62 -13.88 0.64 -1.95
N GLY A 63 -14.95 0.60 -1.15
CA GLY A 63 -15.24 1.65 -0.17
C GLY A 63 -14.14 1.79 0.88
N TYR A 64 -13.63 0.66 1.38
CA TYR A 64 -12.52 0.65 2.34
C TYR A 64 -11.28 1.35 1.79
N ILE A 65 -10.82 0.97 0.59
CA ILE A 65 -9.62 1.60 0.01
C ILE A 65 -9.85 3.05 -0.39
N ALA A 66 -11.08 3.43 -0.79
CA ALA A 66 -11.43 4.79 -1.15
C ALA A 66 -11.24 5.76 0.02
N ILE A 67 -11.57 5.36 1.25
CA ILE A 67 -11.32 6.16 2.47
C ILE A 67 -9.83 6.49 2.59
N TYR A 68 -8.94 5.50 2.44
CA TYR A 68 -7.50 5.73 2.53
C TYR A 68 -6.94 6.54 1.37
N ILE A 69 -7.57 6.49 0.19
CA ILE A 69 -7.18 7.35 -0.93
C ILE A 69 -7.59 8.80 -0.64
N ALA A 70 -8.85 9.02 -0.24
CA ALA A 70 -9.38 10.36 0.05
C ALA A 70 -8.60 11.07 1.16
N LYS A 71 -8.33 10.37 2.28
CA LYS A 71 -7.48 10.88 3.39
C LYS A 71 -6.13 11.42 2.95
N ASN A 72 -5.62 10.89 1.84
CA ASN A 72 -4.26 11.10 1.37
C ASN A 72 -4.17 12.02 0.14
N ILE A 73 -5.29 12.45 -0.45
CA ILE A 73 -5.33 13.36 -1.61
C ILE A 73 -5.78 14.77 -1.19
N ASP A 74 -6.99 14.92 -0.66
CA ASP A 74 -7.60 16.24 -0.42
C ASP A 74 -7.97 16.49 1.05
N GLY A 75 -7.88 15.47 1.90
CA GLY A 75 -8.30 15.56 3.30
C GLY A 75 -9.82 15.66 3.51
N TYR A 76 -10.65 15.31 2.51
CA TYR A 76 -12.10 15.53 2.50
C TYR A 76 -12.91 14.23 2.71
N PRO A 77 -14.12 14.25 3.34
CA PRO A 77 -14.99 15.38 3.71
C PRO A 77 -15.00 15.67 5.21
N LEU A 78 -13.86 16.07 5.77
CA LEU A 78 -13.74 16.31 7.20
C LEU A 78 -13.12 17.70 7.48
N ASP A 79 -13.69 18.74 6.87
CA ASP A 79 -13.41 20.11 7.29
C ASP A 79 -13.78 20.26 8.78
N GLY A 80 -12.75 20.31 9.63
CA GLY A 80 -12.91 20.44 11.09
C GLY A 80 -12.85 19.15 11.89
N GLU A 81 -12.71 17.95 11.28
CA GLU A 81 -12.39 16.76 12.09
C GLU A 81 -10.89 16.62 12.31
N LEU A 82 -10.59 16.07 13.49
CA LEU A 82 -9.25 15.72 13.90
C LEU A 82 -9.04 14.25 13.58
N ASP A 83 -7.84 13.91 13.12
CA ASP A 83 -7.49 12.51 12.95
C ASP A 83 -7.50 11.83 14.33
N ASN A 84 -8.26 10.73 14.47
CA ASN A 84 -8.46 10.04 15.75
C ASN A 84 -7.15 9.53 16.38
N ASP A 85 -6.10 9.36 15.56
CA ASP A 85 -4.80 8.88 16.01
C ASP A 85 -3.83 10.03 16.34
N THR A 86 -3.89 11.19 15.65
CA THR A 86 -2.96 12.32 15.85
C THR A 86 -3.55 13.56 16.54
N GLY A 87 -4.87 13.73 16.54
CA GLY A 87 -5.55 14.95 17.00
C GLY A 87 -5.27 16.18 16.13
N LYS A 88 -4.68 16.02 14.94
CA LYS A 88 -4.34 17.12 14.02
C LYS A 88 -5.41 17.29 12.93
N PRO A 89 -5.55 18.49 12.35
CA PRO A 89 -6.38 18.69 11.18
C PRO A 89 -5.95 17.75 10.05
N LEU A 90 -6.90 17.02 9.46
CA LEU A 90 -6.61 16.07 8.37
C LEU A 90 -5.95 16.75 7.15
N LYS A 91 -6.21 18.05 6.95
CA LYS A 91 -5.63 18.84 5.84
C LYS A 91 -4.10 18.95 5.92
N ASP A 92 -3.55 19.19 7.10
CA ASP A 92 -2.10 19.26 7.30
C ASP A 92 -1.45 17.87 7.15
N THR A 93 -2.23 16.83 7.43
CA THR A 93 -1.80 15.44 7.31
C THR A 93 -1.58 15.05 5.85
N ALA A 94 -2.48 15.40 4.92
CA ALA A 94 -2.32 15.09 3.50
C ALA A 94 -1.07 15.75 2.87
N ALA A 95 -0.80 17.03 3.22
CA ALA A 95 0.42 17.72 2.79
C ALA A 95 1.69 17.07 3.36
N ALA A 96 1.68 16.71 4.65
CA ALA A 96 2.78 16.00 5.30
C ALA A 96 3.04 14.62 4.68
N VAL A 97 1.99 13.87 4.34
CA VAL A 97 2.13 12.59 3.63
C VAL A 97 2.75 12.81 2.25
N THR A 98 2.29 13.80 1.50
CA THR A 98 2.82 14.12 0.17
C THR A 98 4.31 14.50 0.21
N ALA A 99 4.69 15.31 1.20
CA ALA A 99 6.09 15.67 1.45
C ALA A 99 6.93 14.42 1.77
N TRP A 100 6.48 13.60 2.72
CA TRP A 100 7.16 12.35 3.10
C TRP A 100 7.31 11.38 1.91
N VAL A 101 6.23 11.19 1.13
CA VAL A 101 6.23 10.38 -0.10
C VAL A 101 7.28 10.88 -1.08
N SER A 102 7.40 12.20 -1.25
CA SER A 102 8.35 12.83 -2.16
C SER A 102 9.78 12.70 -1.65
N THR A 103 10.01 12.91 -0.36
CA THR A 103 11.32 12.73 0.30
C THR A 103 11.86 11.32 0.10
N TRP A 104 11.02 10.30 0.26
CA TRP A 104 11.42 8.90 0.18
C TRP A 104 11.21 8.26 -1.19
N ARG A 105 10.69 9.01 -2.17
CA ARG A 105 10.35 8.55 -3.53
C ARG A 105 9.46 7.31 -3.53
N ILE A 106 8.47 7.27 -2.63
CA ILE A 106 7.57 6.11 -2.47
C ILE A 106 6.32 6.32 -3.32
N PRO A 107 5.96 5.41 -4.24
CA PRO A 107 4.71 5.54 -4.99
C PRO A 107 3.49 5.37 -4.07
N GLN A 108 2.91 6.46 -3.56
CA GLN A 108 1.84 6.42 -2.56
C GLN A 108 0.71 5.45 -2.93
N PHE A 109 0.21 5.56 -4.16
CA PHE A 109 -0.80 4.69 -4.73
C PHE A 109 -0.16 3.75 -5.76
N LYS A 110 -0.13 2.45 -5.46
CA LYS A 110 0.43 1.44 -6.37
C LYS A 110 -0.58 0.32 -6.65
N PRO A 111 -1.13 0.22 -7.87
CA PRO A 111 -1.93 -0.93 -8.24
C PRO A 111 -1.03 -2.18 -8.29
N ILE A 112 -1.60 -3.32 -7.89
CA ILE A 112 -0.94 -4.62 -7.89
C ILE A 112 -1.57 -5.43 -9.02
N GLY A 113 -0.76 -6.07 -9.85
CA GLY A 113 -1.30 -6.85 -10.98
C GLY A 113 -1.57 -6.05 -12.25
N LEU A 114 -1.43 -4.73 -12.23
CA LEU A 114 -1.68 -3.87 -13.38
C LEU A 114 -0.37 -3.32 -13.97
N PRO A 115 -0.36 -2.99 -15.27
CA PRO A 115 0.73 -2.23 -15.89
C PRO A 115 1.02 -0.93 -15.14
N THR A 116 2.25 -0.44 -15.26
CA THR A 116 2.64 0.84 -14.65
C THR A 116 1.79 1.99 -15.22
N MET A 117 1.65 3.08 -14.47
CA MET A 117 0.93 4.25 -14.96
C MET A 117 1.53 4.83 -16.25
N GLY A 118 2.84 4.69 -16.44
CA GLY A 118 3.50 5.03 -17.71
C GLY A 118 3.01 4.15 -18.85
N ALA A 119 2.98 2.83 -18.67
CA ALA A 119 2.42 1.91 -19.67
C ALA A 119 0.93 2.22 -19.95
N CYS A 120 0.12 2.48 -18.92
CA CYS A 120 -1.27 2.89 -19.09
C CYS A 120 -1.41 4.22 -19.86
N ARG A 121 -0.54 5.20 -19.61
CA ARG A 121 -0.51 6.47 -20.36
C ARG A 121 -0.15 6.26 -21.83
N GLU A 122 0.85 5.45 -22.12
CA GLU A 122 1.20 5.11 -23.51
C GLU A 122 0.07 4.34 -24.21
N LEU A 123 -0.56 3.39 -23.52
CA LEU A 123 -1.72 2.68 -24.05
C LEU A 123 -2.92 3.61 -24.31
N SER A 124 -3.10 4.66 -23.50
CA SER A 124 -4.18 5.63 -23.69
C SER A 124 -4.01 6.51 -24.93
N LYS A 125 -2.78 6.57 -25.49
CA LYS A 125 -2.50 7.26 -26.76
C LYS A 125 -2.83 6.41 -27.98
N LEU A 126 -3.07 5.10 -27.81
CA LEU A 126 -3.41 4.22 -28.93
C LEU A 126 -4.84 4.48 -29.42
N PRO A 127 -5.10 4.34 -30.73
CA PRO A 127 -6.46 4.42 -31.28
C PRO A 127 -7.38 3.38 -30.63
N ARG A 128 -8.65 3.76 -30.40
CA ARG A 128 -9.67 2.85 -29.86
C ARG A 128 -9.87 1.67 -30.83
N GLY A 129 -9.57 0.45 -30.39
CA GLY A 129 -9.74 -0.77 -31.21
C GLY A 129 -8.78 -1.93 -30.90
N VAL A 130 -7.72 -1.71 -30.12
CA VAL A 130 -6.75 -2.76 -29.78
C VAL A 130 -7.21 -3.54 -28.53
N SER A 131 -7.67 -4.78 -28.72
CA SER A 131 -8.02 -5.68 -27.61
C SER A 131 -6.77 -6.33 -27.01
N LEU A 132 -6.31 -5.82 -25.87
CA LEU A 132 -5.10 -6.29 -25.15
C LEU A 132 -5.39 -7.29 -24.02
N LEU A 133 -6.67 -7.61 -23.77
CA LEU A 133 -7.11 -8.39 -22.62
C LEU A 133 -6.52 -9.81 -22.61
N ALA A 134 -6.21 -10.36 -23.78
CA ALA A 134 -5.65 -11.71 -23.93
C ALA A 134 -4.17 -11.83 -23.52
N SER A 135 -3.37 -10.76 -23.61
CA SER A 135 -1.92 -10.85 -23.37
C SER A 135 -1.52 -10.62 -21.91
N LEU A 136 -2.35 -9.89 -21.15
CA LEU A 136 -2.03 -9.41 -19.81
C LEU A 136 -2.39 -10.39 -18.68
N MET A 137 -3.29 -11.37 -18.90
CA MET A 137 -3.83 -12.19 -17.81
C MET A 137 -3.81 -13.70 -18.09
N SER A 138 -2.61 -14.28 -18.21
CA SER A 138 -2.45 -15.73 -18.00
C SER A 138 -2.43 -16.02 -16.49
N VAL A 139 -3.25 -16.98 -16.03
CA VAL A 139 -3.43 -17.36 -14.62
C VAL A 139 -2.11 -17.79 -13.95
N SER A 140 -1.17 -18.34 -14.72
CA SER A 140 0.17 -18.74 -14.25
C SER A 140 1.06 -17.53 -13.96
N LYS A 141 0.95 -16.47 -14.78
CA LYS A 141 1.62 -15.19 -14.53
C LYS A 141 1.07 -14.54 -13.26
N LEU A 142 -0.21 -14.73 -12.92
CA LEU A 142 -0.82 -14.12 -11.74
C LEU A 142 -0.20 -14.60 -10.42
N ARG A 143 0.21 -15.88 -10.32
CA ARG A 143 0.90 -16.43 -9.13
C ARG A 143 2.29 -15.81 -8.96
N ALA A 144 3.08 -15.82 -10.03
CA ALA A 144 4.42 -15.22 -10.04
C ALA A 144 4.35 -13.70 -9.82
N LEU A 145 3.40 -13.01 -10.46
CA LEU A 145 3.27 -11.57 -10.37
C LEU A 145 2.72 -11.11 -9.02
N LEU A 146 1.84 -11.89 -8.37
CA LEU A 146 1.42 -11.62 -7.00
C LEU A 146 2.59 -11.85 -6.04
N LEU A 147 3.36 -12.93 -6.20
CA LEU A 147 4.55 -13.18 -5.38
C LEU A 147 5.61 -12.09 -5.58
N MET A 148 5.91 -11.70 -6.82
CA MET A 148 6.86 -10.63 -7.15
C MET A 148 6.37 -9.26 -6.71
N ALA A 149 5.07 -8.97 -6.81
CA ALA A 149 4.50 -7.73 -6.30
C ALA A 149 4.55 -7.69 -4.77
N VAL A 150 4.25 -8.79 -4.09
CA VAL A 150 4.39 -8.91 -2.63
C VAL A 150 5.85 -8.74 -2.23
N ILE A 151 6.79 -9.41 -2.89
CA ILE A 151 8.23 -9.29 -2.62
C ILE A 151 8.73 -7.86 -2.87
N SER A 152 8.39 -7.23 -4.00
CA SER A 152 8.77 -5.84 -4.31
C SER A 152 8.21 -4.84 -3.28
N THR A 153 7.00 -5.12 -2.81
CA THR A 153 6.33 -4.38 -1.75
C THR A 153 7.16 -4.62 -0.46
N CYS A 154 7.36 -5.84 0.00
CA CYS A 154 8.14 -6.12 1.22
C CYS A 154 9.60 -5.60 1.20
N ILE A 155 10.30 -5.65 0.06
CA ILE A 155 11.65 -5.06 -0.10
C ILE A 155 11.60 -3.54 0.05
N SER A 156 10.58 -2.89 -0.51
CA SER A 156 10.36 -1.46 -0.32
C SER A 156 9.96 -1.11 1.13
N MET A 157 9.35 -2.03 1.90
CA MET A 157 9.15 -1.85 3.35
C MET A 157 10.50 -1.75 4.05
N HIS A 158 11.38 -2.70 3.76
CA HIS A 158 12.69 -2.82 4.41
C HIS A 158 13.56 -1.59 4.16
N LYS A 159 13.68 -1.17 2.90
CA LYS A 159 14.57 -0.06 2.52
C LYS A 159 14.12 1.27 3.14
N VAL A 160 12.83 1.55 3.17
CA VAL A 160 12.29 2.78 3.76
C VAL A 160 12.36 2.75 5.29
N ALA A 161 12.07 1.61 5.91
CA ALA A 161 12.15 1.47 7.37
C ALA A 161 13.60 1.65 7.88
N GLN A 162 14.60 1.17 7.15
CA GLN A 162 16.01 1.42 7.47
C GLN A 162 16.38 2.90 7.33
N MET A 163 16.03 3.54 6.20
CA MET A 163 16.35 4.95 5.96
C MET A 163 15.67 5.92 6.94
N SER A 164 14.41 5.64 7.31
CA SER A 164 13.67 6.43 8.30
C SER A 164 14.35 6.39 9.68
N ARG A 165 14.84 5.22 10.10
CA ARG A 165 15.57 5.03 11.37
C ARG A 165 16.94 5.69 11.39
N GLU A 166 17.70 5.63 10.30
CA GLU A 166 18.98 6.33 10.17
C GLU A 166 18.82 7.85 10.31
N THR A 167 17.73 8.39 9.78
CA THR A 167 17.43 9.82 9.86
C THR A 167 16.99 10.22 11.26
N GLY A 168 16.17 9.40 11.92
CA GLY A 168 15.78 9.60 13.32
C GLY A 168 16.96 9.58 14.30
N ARG A 169 17.97 8.74 14.05
CA ARG A 169 19.22 8.68 14.84
C ARG A 169 20.15 9.89 14.65
N ARG A 170 20.07 10.58 13.51
CA ARG A 170 20.91 11.78 13.23
C ARG A 170 20.30 13.08 13.74
N SER A 171 19.01 13.07 14.07
CA SER A 171 18.26 14.23 14.55
C SER A 171 18.03 14.23 16.08
N GLY A 172 18.67 13.32 16.82
CA GLY A 172 18.58 13.19 18.27
C GLY A 172 19.92 13.43 18.94
#